data_AF-A0AAN9XTT2-F1
#
_entry.id   AF-A0AAN9XTT2-F1
#
_cell.length_a   1.000
_cell.length_b   1.000
_cell.length_c   1.000
_cell.angle_alpha   90.00
_cell.angle_beta   90.00
_cell.angle_gamma   90.00
#
_symmetry.space_group_name_H-M   'P 1'
#
loop_
_entity.id
_entity.type
_entity.pdbx_description
1 polymer ?
#
loop_
_entity_poly.entity_id
_entity_poly.type
_entity_poly.pdbx_seq_one_letter_code
_entity_poly.pdbx_strand_id
1 'polypeptide(L)'
;MEKYLDFLAKAGGTGGKEKRLLVMDGKVQSSGIWGQYKSQAEQFICSCAQKSNQNVKKTPGGLLWFLPWNNNQYVATATFVMSVYSNYLSSKHASLQCTAANVTPDDLISVVHYQVDCILGSNPKKMSYIVGFGTNFPQQIHHRAASIVLIKKDKTPVGCKEGFQEWFYKNAPNSSLLVGAVVNLDENDNYEDSRSDLLV
;
A
#
# COMPACT_ATOMS: atom_id res chain seq x y z
N MET A 1 -4.97 13.63 4.15
CA MET A 1 -5.34 12.30 4.68
C MET A 1 -6.83 12.18 4.94
N GLU A 2 -7.46 13.16 5.62
CA GLU A 2 -8.93 13.20 5.81
C GLU A 2 -9.72 12.96 4.52
N LYS A 3 -9.37 13.64 3.42
CA LYS A 3 -10.04 13.46 2.11
C LYS A 3 -9.89 12.05 1.52
N TYR A 4 -8.79 11.35 1.82
CA TYR A 4 -8.55 9.97 1.35
C TYR A 4 -9.32 8.96 2.20
N LEU A 5 -9.36 9.17 3.52
CA LEU A 5 -10.17 8.39 4.45
C LEU A 5 -11.68 8.55 4.15
N ASP A 6 -12.10 9.75 3.80
CA ASP A 6 -13.51 10.08 3.48
C ASP A 6 -13.96 9.49 2.13
N PHE A 7 -13.05 9.36 1.17
CA PHE A 7 -13.27 8.67 -0.10
C PHE A 7 -13.44 7.16 0.10
N LEU A 8 -12.59 6.55 0.92
CA LEU A 8 -12.59 5.12 1.21
C LEU A 8 -13.82 4.68 2.02
N ALA A 9 -14.33 5.53 2.91
CA ALA A 9 -15.55 5.25 3.67
C ALA A 9 -16.82 5.11 2.78
N LYS A 10 -16.82 5.69 1.58
CA LYS A 10 -17.99 5.73 0.68
C LYS A 10 -18.09 4.57 -0.32
N ALA A 11 -17.03 3.77 -0.50
CA ALA A 11 -16.96 2.69 -1.52
C ALA A 11 -17.71 1.38 -1.15
N GLY A 12 -18.81 1.48 -0.41
CA GLY A 12 -19.25 0.46 0.55
C GLY A 12 -20.50 -0.41 0.31
N GLY A 13 -21.12 -0.60 -0.87
CA GLY A 13 -22.27 -1.58 -1.08
C GLY A 13 -21.83 -2.95 -1.64
N THR A 14 -22.48 -4.14 -1.53
CA THR A 14 -23.87 -4.60 -1.28
C THR A 14 -23.89 -6.03 -0.63
N GLY A 15 -24.98 -6.40 0.07
CA GLY A 15 -25.44 -7.78 0.38
C GLY A 15 -24.61 -8.65 1.34
N GLY A 16 -23.42 -9.10 0.95
CA GLY A 16 -22.54 -9.92 1.80
C GLY A 16 -21.77 -9.11 2.87
N LYS A 17 -21.81 -7.78 2.75
CA LYS A 17 -21.30 -6.82 3.74
C LYS A 17 -22.17 -6.79 4.99
N GLU A 18 -23.47 -7.05 4.84
CA GLU A 18 -24.45 -6.98 5.93
C GLU A 18 -24.15 -8.05 6.98
N LYS A 19 -24.05 -9.34 6.62
CA LYS A 19 -23.70 -10.41 7.57
C LYS A 19 -22.31 -10.24 8.22
N ARG A 20 -21.32 -9.73 7.49
CA ARG A 20 -19.96 -9.49 8.03
C ARG A 20 -19.93 -8.34 9.03
N LEU A 21 -20.57 -7.23 8.68
CA LEU A 21 -20.73 -6.09 9.59
C LEU A 21 -21.54 -6.50 10.82
N LEU A 22 -22.57 -7.34 10.66
CA LEU A 22 -23.37 -7.85 11.78
C LEU A 22 -22.58 -8.75 12.74
N VAL A 23 -21.65 -9.59 12.24
CA VAL A 23 -20.75 -10.39 13.10
C VAL A 23 -19.75 -9.49 13.84
N MET A 24 -19.18 -8.49 13.16
CA MET A 24 -18.31 -7.52 13.83
C MET A 24 -19.10 -6.70 14.86
N ASP A 25 -20.27 -6.17 14.51
CA ASP A 25 -21.18 -5.44 15.40
C ASP A 25 -21.70 -6.25 16.60
N GLY A 26 -21.41 -7.56 16.70
CA GLY A 26 -21.94 -8.45 17.73
C GLY A 26 -23.43 -8.75 17.58
N LYS A 27 -24.05 -8.35 16.47
CA LYS A 27 -25.47 -8.60 16.13
C LYS A 27 -25.70 -10.04 15.66
N VAL A 28 -24.65 -10.77 15.31
CA VAL A 28 -24.66 -12.20 15.01
C VAL A 28 -23.53 -12.88 15.79
N GLN A 29 -23.81 -14.06 16.35
CA GLN A 29 -22.82 -14.81 17.14
C GLN A 29 -21.60 -15.16 16.28
N SER A 30 -20.41 -14.80 16.77
CA SER A 30 -19.12 -15.15 16.19
C SER A 30 -18.85 -16.65 16.38
N SER A 31 -19.53 -17.50 15.61
CA SER A 31 -19.46 -18.96 15.67
C SER A 31 -19.22 -19.58 14.29
N GLY A 32 -18.69 -20.80 14.28
CA GLY A 32 -18.33 -21.51 13.05
C GLY A 32 -17.33 -20.72 12.18
N ILE A 33 -17.58 -20.69 10.87
CA ILE A 33 -16.69 -20.05 9.90
C ILE A 33 -16.52 -18.54 10.11
N TRP A 34 -17.53 -17.86 10.64
CA TRP A 34 -17.49 -16.41 10.86
C TRP A 34 -16.54 -16.01 11.99
N GLY A 35 -16.52 -16.79 13.06
CA GLY A 35 -15.55 -16.59 14.13
C GLY A 35 -14.11 -16.86 13.69
N GLN A 36 -13.92 -17.83 12.79
CA GLN A 36 -12.61 -18.10 12.20
C GLN A 36 -12.12 -16.93 11.33
N TYR A 37 -12.97 -16.39 10.45
CA TYR A 37 -12.59 -15.21 9.65
C TYR A 37 -12.27 -14.00 10.51
N LYS A 38 -13.06 -13.73 11.55
CA LYS A 38 -12.78 -12.64 12.49
C LYS A 38 -11.42 -12.84 13.17
N SER A 39 -11.19 -14.03 13.74
CA SER A 39 -9.94 -14.36 14.41
C SER A 39 -8.72 -14.22 13.50
N GLN A 40 -8.79 -14.72 12.26
CA GLN A 40 -7.70 -14.58 11.29
C GLN A 40 -7.43 -13.13 10.90
N ALA A 41 -8.48 -12.32 10.70
CA ALA A 41 -8.32 -10.89 10.41
C ALA A 41 -7.69 -10.14 11.57
N GLU A 42 -8.13 -10.41 12.81
CA GLU A 42 -7.58 -9.84 14.03
C GLU A 42 -6.11 -10.25 14.23
N GLN A 43 -5.76 -11.51 14.01
CA GLN A 43 -4.38 -11.99 14.07
C GLN A 43 -3.48 -11.29 13.03
N PHE A 44 -3.98 -11.12 11.81
CA PHE A 44 -3.25 -10.39 10.76
C PHE A 44 -3.00 -8.93 11.17
N ILE A 45 -4.01 -8.24 11.71
CA ILE A 45 -3.89 -6.85 12.18
C ILE A 45 -2.89 -6.77 13.35
N CYS A 46 -2.98 -7.68 14.32
CA CYS A 46 -2.03 -7.77 15.43
C CYS A 46 -0.58 -7.97 14.96
N SER A 47 -0.38 -8.81 13.94
CA SER A 47 0.91 -9.08 13.32
C SER A 47 1.48 -7.86 12.61
N CYS A 48 0.64 -7.12 11.86
CA CYS A 48 1.04 -5.86 11.22
C CYS A 48 1.37 -4.77 12.25
N ALA A 49 0.57 -4.68 13.32
CA ALA A 49 0.76 -3.72 14.42
C ALA A 49 1.98 -4.04 15.32
N GLN A 50 2.72 -5.11 15.04
CA GLN A 50 3.87 -5.57 15.83
C GLN A 50 3.52 -5.95 17.27
N LYS A 51 2.27 -6.39 17.52
CA LYS A 51 1.77 -6.77 18.86
C LYS A 51 1.38 -8.26 18.93
N SER A 52 1.96 -9.10 18.08
CA SER A 52 1.79 -10.55 18.13
C SER A 52 3.13 -11.27 18.38
N ASN A 53 3.07 -12.58 18.63
CA ASN A 53 4.27 -13.42 18.75
C ASN A 53 4.91 -13.72 17.38
N GLN A 54 4.18 -13.50 16.28
CA GLN A 54 4.63 -13.73 14.91
C GLN A 54 4.27 -12.52 14.07
N ASN A 55 5.11 -11.48 14.16
CA ASN A 55 4.87 -10.22 13.46
C ASN A 55 5.31 -10.27 11.99
N VAL A 56 4.65 -9.46 11.16
CA VAL A 56 5.09 -9.19 9.80
C VAL A 56 6.49 -8.58 9.87
N LYS A 57 7.40 -9.06 9.01
CA LYS A 57 8.76 -8.52 8.92
C LYS A 57 8.72 -7.04 8.56
N LYS A 58 9.77 -6.31 8.93
CA LYS A 58 9.98 -4.94 8.48
C LYS A 58 11.32 -4.82 7.78
N THR A 59 11.38 -3.94 6.79
CA THR A 59 12.65 -3.46 6.24
C THR A 59 13.43 -2.69 7.33
N PRO A 60 14.74 -2.47 7.18
CA PRO A 60 15.51 -1.58 8.08
C PRO A 60 14.88 -0.19 8.30
N GLY A 61 14.24 0.36 7.27
CA GLY A 61 13.50 1.62 7.28
C GLY A 61 12.11 1.55 7.89
N GLY A 62 11.68 0.37 8.37
CA GLY A 62 10.46 0.17 9.16
C GLY A 62 9.19 -0.11 8.35
N LEU A 63 9.30 -0.22 7.02
CA LEU A 63 8.17 -0.58 6.16
C LEU A 63 7.83 -2.06 6.36
N LEU A 64 6.54 -2.40 6.42
CA LEU A 64 6.11 -3.81 6.48
C LEU A 64 6.57 -4.54 5.21
N TRP A 65 7.11 -5.74 5.37
CA TRP A 65 7.67 -6.56 4.30
C TRP A 65 6.93 -7.89 4.18
N PHE A 66 6.15 -8.03 3.11
CA PHE A 66 5.33 -9.21 2.82
C PHE A 66 5.97 -10.09 1.75
N LEU A 67 6.30 -9.50 0.59
CA LEU A 67 6.74 -10.21 -0.61
C LEU A 67 7.68 -9.34 -1.46
N PRO A 68 8.59 -9.95 -2.23
CA PRO A 68 9.60 -9.22 -3.01
C PRO A 68 9.07 -8.43 -4.21
N TRP A 69 7.95 -8.83 -4.84
CA TRP A 69 7.59 -8.33 -6.18
C TRP A 69 6.49 -7.25 -6.21
N ASN A 70 5.92 -6.87 -5.08
CA ASN A 70 4.81 -5.90 -4.98
C ASN A 70 4.55 -5.45 -3.54
N ASN A 71 5.59 -5.29 -2.75
CA ASN A 71 5.46 -5.05 -1.32
C ASN A 71 4.56 -3.84 -0.99
N ASN A 72 4.71 -2.71 -1.69
CA ASN A 72 3.92 -1.51 -1.43
C ASN A 72 2.42 -1.70 -1.73
N GLN A 73 2.05 -2.61 -2.63
CA GLN A 73 0.65 -3.01 -2.83
C GLN A 73 0.08 -3.69 -1.59
N TYR A 74 0.85 -4.58 -0.96
CA TYR A 74 0.46 -5.24 0.29
C TYR A 74 0.45 -4.27 1.47
N VAL A 75 1.45 -3.38 1.57
CA VAL A 75 1.48 -2.33 2.60
C VAL A 75 0.28 -1.40 2.48
N ALA A 76 -0.07 -0.95 1.28
CA ALA A 76 -1.25 -0.13 1.03
C ALA A 76 -2.55 -0.87 1.42
N THR A 77 -2.63 -2.17 1.14
CA THR A 77 -3.79 -2.98 1.52
C THR A 77 -3.87 -3.19 3.03
N ALA A 78 -2.75 -3.48 3.69
CA ALA A 78 -2.67 -3.67 5.13
C ALA A 78 -3.03 -2.37 5.88
N THR A 79 -2.51 -1.23 5.43
CA THR A 79 -2.84 0.09 6.02
C THR A 79 -4.31 0.44 5.83
N PHE A 80 -4.90 0.12 4.68
CA PHE A 80 -6.34 0.27 4.46
C PHE A 80 -7.15 -0.57 5.45
N VAL A 81 -6.83 -1.86 5.60
CA VAL A 81 -7.50 -2.76 6.55
C VAL A 81 -7.36 -2.27 7.99
N MET A 82 -6.16 -1.88 8.42
CA MET A 82 -5.92 -1.33 9.77
C MET A 82 -6.69 -0.03 10.01
N SER A 83 -6.79 0.84 9.01
CA SER A 83 -7.56 2.09 9.10
C SER A 83 -9.05 1.83 9.30
N VAL A 84 -9.63 0.93 8.50
CA VAL A 84 -11.04 0.54 8.62
C VAL A 84 -11.30 -0.13 9.97
N TYR A 85 -10.39 -1.00 10.42
CA TYR A 85 -10.56 -1.68 11.70
C TYR A 85 -10.41 -0.75 12.90
N SER A 86 -9.51 0.24 12.82
CA SER A 86 -9.39 1.30 13.82
C SER A 86 -10.70 2.08 13.95
N ASN A 87 -11.29 2.52 12.84
CA ASN A 87 -12.58 3.20 12.85
C ASN A 87 -13.69 2.33 13.47
N TYR A 88 -13.70 1.04 13.15
CA TYR A 88 -14.62 0.09 13.76
C TYR A 88 -14.43 0.01 15.29
N LEU A 89 -13.20 -0.19 15.78
CA LEU A 89 -12.90 -0.26 17.21
C LEU A 89 -13.26 1.05 17.94
N SER A 90 -12.96 2.21 17.35
CA SER A 90 -13.34 3.53 17.86
C SER A 90 -14.85 3.65 18.03
N SER A 91 -15.64 3.23 17.02
CA SER A 91 -17.11 3.27 17.08
C SER A 91 -17.72 2.37 18.16
N LYS A 92 -16.96 1.37 18.62
CA LYS A 92 -17.36 0.43 19.68
C LYS A 92 -16.73 0.75 21.03
N HIS A 93 -15.91 1.79 21.13
CA HIS A 93 -15.09 2.09 22.31
C HIS A 93 -14.30 0.84 22.78
N ALA A 94 -13.75 0.09 21.83
CA ALA A 94 -13.10 -1.19 22.07
C ALA A 94 -11.61 -1.15 21.72
N SER A 95 -10.87 -2.12 22.25
CA SER A 95 -9.48 -2.40 21.90
C SER A 95 -9.32 -3.85 21.44
N LEU A 96 -8.39 -4.09 20.53
CA LEU A 96 -8.06 -5.41 20.05
C LEU A 96 -7.10 -6.11 21.02
N GLN A 97 -7.43 -7.33 21.43
CA GLN A 97 -6.58 -8.16 22.27
C GLN A 97 -5.61 -8.96 21.37
N CYS A 98 -4.32 -8.61 21.38
CA CYS A 98 -3.30 -9.37 20.68
C CYS A 98 -2.44 -10.17 21.67
N THR A 99 -1.68 -11.15 21.17
CA THR A 99 -0.93 -12.06 22.05
C THR A 99 0.20 -11.38 22.84
N ALA A 100 0.80 -10.32 22.30
CA ALA A 100 1.91 -9.63 22.96
C ALA A 100 1.47 -8.38 23.73
N ALA A 101 0.48 -7.65 23.24
CA ALA A 101 -0.09 -6.49 23.92
C ALA A 101 -1.46 -6.11 23.34
N ASN A 102 -2.25 -5.36 24.10
CA ASN A 102 -3.47 -4.77 23.58
C ASN A 102 -3.16 -3.66 22.58
N VAL A 103 -4.03 -3.54 21.57
CA VAL A 103 -3.94 -2.56 20.48
C VAL A 103 -5.19 -1.69 20.52
N THR A 104 -4.98 -0.39 20.71
CA THR A 104 -6.03 0.63 20.66
C THR A 104 -6.27 1.11 19.21
N PRO A 105 -7.38 1.80 18.93
CA PRO A 105 -7.57 2.45 17.63
C PRO A 105 -6.43 3.40 17.25
N ASP A 106 -5.89 4.15 18.21
CA ASP A 106 -4.80 5.12 18.00
C ASP A 106 -3.47 4.43 17.69
N ASP A 107 -3.22 3.25 18.29
CA ASP A 107 -2.06 2.43 17.94
C ASP A 107 -2.11 2.01 16.46
N LEU A 108 -3.28 1.60 15.97
CA LEU A 108 -3.47 1.22 14.56
C LEU A 108 -3.26 2.41 13.62
N ILE A 109 -3.83 3.58 13.95
CA ILE A 109 -3.64 4.79 13.13
C ILE A 109 -2.19 5.23 13.13
N SER A 110 -1.48 5.11 14.25
CA SER A 110 -0.04 5.41 14.33
C SER A 110 0.77 4.52 13.39
N VAL A 111 0.47 3.22 13.33
CA VAL A 111 1.10 2.29 12.38
C VAL A 111 0.76 2.67 10.95
N VAL A 112 -0.50 2.98 10.65
CA VAL A 112 -0.95 3.42 9.32
C VAL A 112 -0.19 4.67 8.87
N HIS A 113 -0.13 5.70 9.71
CA HIS A 113 0.58 6.95 9.42
C HIS A 113 2.03 6.67 9.11
N TYR A 114 2.72 5.88 9.93
CA TYR A 114 4.12 5.55 9.70
C TYR A 114 4.32 4.89 8.33
N GLN A 115 3.51 3.88 7.97
CA GLN A 115 3.64 3.19 6.69
C GLN A 115 3.36 4.13 5.49
N VAL A 116 2.33 4.99 5.61
CA VAL A 116 1.99 5.98 4.58
C VAL A 116 3.11 7.02 4.44
N ASP A 117 3.61 7.55 5.54
CA ASP A 117 4.69 8.53 5.54
C ASP A 117 5.97 7.94 4.94
N CYS A 118 6.31 6.68 5.23
CA CYS A 118 7.41 5.97 4.58
C CYS A 118 7.22 5.91 3.07
N ILE A 119 6.03 5.56 2.57
CA ILE A 119 5.74 5.55 1.12
C ILE A 119 5.83 6.96 0.52
N LEU A 120 5.44 7.99 1.27
CA LEU A 120 5.40 9.37 0.78
C LEU A 120 6.75 10.10 0.85
N GLY A 121 7.73 9.60 1.61
CA GLY A 121 9.09 10.14 1.61
C GLY A 121 9.84 10.09 2.93
N SER A 122 9.17 9.76 4.04
CA SER A 122 9.81 9.56 5.36
C SER A 122 10.49 8.20 5.45
N ASN A 123 11.45 7.96 4.58
CA ASN A 123 12.22 6.73 4.45
C ASN A 123 13.72 7.04 4.31
N PRO A 124 14.61 6.04 4.43
CA PRO A 124 16.06 6.26 4.35
C PRO A 124 16.54 6.96 3.06
N LYS A 125 15.82 6.79 1.94
CA LYS A 125 16.14 7.41 0.64
C LYS A 125 15.62 8.86 0.53
N LYS A 126 14.79 9.33 1.46
CA LYS A 126 14.14 10.66 1.42
C LYS A 126 13.46 10.92 0.06
N MET A 127 12.76 9.90 -0.44
CA MET A 127 12.14 9.86 -1.77
C MET A 127 10.72 9.36 -1.66
N SER A 128 9.76 9.99 -2.35
CA SER A 128 8.42 9.42 -2.48
C SER A 128 8.45 8.20 -3.40
N TYR A 129 7.80 7.12 -2.99
CA TYR A 129 7.55 5.98 -3.87
C TYR A 129 6.27 6.15 -4.70
N ILE A 130 5.68 7.36 -4.72
CA ILE A 130 4.56 7.72 -5.58
C ILE A 130 5.05 8.71 -6.65
N VAL A 131 4.85 8.32 -7.91
CA VAL A 131 5.22 9.15 -9.06
C VAL A 131 4.46 10.48 -9.03
N GLY A 132 5.22 11.58 -9.09
CA GLY A 132 4.68 12.94 -9.09
C GLY A 132 4.30 13.50 -7.72
N PHE A 133 4.67 12.82 -6.62
CA PHE A 133 4.45 13.31 -5.26
C PHE A 133 5.77 13.77 -4.62
N GLY A 134 5.75 14.93 -3.95
CA GLY A 134 6.94 15.51 -3.33
C GLY A 134 7.96 16.04 -4.34
N THR A 135 9.17 16.35 -3.87
CA THR A 135 10.25 16.92 -4.69
C THR A 135 11.20 15.88 -5.26
N ASN A 136 11.15 14.64 -4.76
CA ASN A 136 12.02 13.54 -5.16
C ASN A 136 11.16 12.27 -5.30
N PHE A 137 11.01 11.76 -6.52
CA PHE A 137 10.13 10.64 -6.86
C PHE A 137 10.65 9.91 -8.12
N PRO A 138 10.22 8.66 -8.38
CA PRO A 138 10.60 7.89 -9.57
C PRO A 138 10.30 8.59 -10.90
N GLN A 139 11.29 8.64 -11.78
CA GLN A 139 11.19 9.26 -13.09
C GLN A 139 11.29 8.25 -14.24
N GLN A 140 11.82 7.05 -13.99
CA GLN A 140 12.10 6.01 -14.98
C GLN A 140 11.30 4.72 -14.72
N ILE A 141 10.04 4.84 -14.31
CA ILE A 141 9.20 3.65 -14.07
C ILE A 141 9.03 2.77 -15.31
N HIS A 142 8.92 1.45 -15.09
CA HIS A 142 8.62 0.44 -16.11
C HIS A 142 7.17 0.57 -16.62
N HIS A 143 6.91 1.58 -17.45
CA HIS A 143 5.61 1.76 -18.09
C HIS A 143 5.77 2.23 -19.53
N ARG A 144 5.45 1.36 -20.50
CA ARG A 144 5.71 1.60 -21.93
C ARG A 144 5.10 2.90 -22.45
N ALA A 145 3.84 3.19 -22.11
CA ALA A 145 3.18 4.41 -22.56
C ALA A 145 3.65 5.68 -21.82
N ALA A 146 4.38 5.52 -20.70
CA ALA A 146 5.00 6.65 -20.02
C ALA A 146 6.40 6.96 -20.61
N SER A 147 7.15 5.92 -20.98
CA SER A 147 8.48 6.06 -21.56
C SER A 147 8.45 6.59 -22.99
N ILE A 148 7.64 5.99 -23.86
CA ILE A 148 7.53 6.37 -25.27
C ILE A 148 6.88 7.76 -25.41
N VAL A 149 7.38 8.57 -26.33
CA VAL A 149 6.82 9.89 -26.63
C VAL A 149 5.34 9.81 -26.97
N LEU A 150 4.58 10.80 -26.48
CA LEU A 150 3.16 10.92 -26.80
C LEU A 150 2.97 11.23 -28.28
N ILE A 151 1.98 10.57 -28.90
CA ILE A 151 1.58 10.82 -30.29
C ILE A 151 1.19 12.29 -30.57
N LYS A 152 0.78 13.02 -29.52
CA LYS A 152 0.47 14.46 -29.59
C LYS A 152 1.72 15.34 -29.75
N LYS A 153 2.88 14.86 -29.29
CA LYS A 153 4.17 15.56 -29.34
C LYS A 153 4.97 15.14 -30.58
N ASP A 154 4.96 13.85 -30.89
CA ASP A 154 5.60 13.31 -32.08
C ASP A 154 4.70 12.22 -32.68
N LYS A 155 4.30 12.41 -33.95
CA LYS A 155 3.41 11.50 -34.66
C LYS A 155 4.15 10.36 -35.35
N THR A 156 5.48 10.33 -35.29
CA THR A 156 6.31 9.29 -35.90
C THR A 156 5.97 7.95 -35.27
N PRO A 157 5.56 6.94 -36.06
CA PRO A 157 5.31 5.61 -35.53
C PRO A 157 6.56 5.02 -34.86
N VAL A 158 6.42 4.53 -33.64
CA VAL A 158 7.48 3.83 -32.91
C VAL A 158 7.24 2.33 -33.06
N GLY A 159 8.13 1.66 -33.78
CA GLY A 159 8.09 0.20 -33.90
C GLY A 159 8.59 -0.49 -32.63
N CYS A 160 8.45 -1.82 -32.57
CA CYS A 160 8.82 -2.59 -31.37
C CYS A 160 10.30 -2.45 -31.02
N LYS A 161 11.20 -2.56 -32.00
CA LYS A 161 12.65 -2.49 -31.77
C LYS A 161 13.07 -1.07 -31.38
N GLU A 162 12.52 -0.06 -32.05
CA GLU A 162 12.72 1.35 -31.73
C GLU A 162 12.21 1.66 -30.32
N GLY A 163 11.08 1.07 -29.92
CA GLY A 163 10.54 1.17 -28.55
C GLY A 163 11.56 0.78 -27.47
N PHE A 164 12.35 -0.27 -27.72
CA PHE A 164 13.40 -0.67 -26.79
C PHE A 164 14.63 0.24 -26.87
N GLN A 165 15.16 0.44 -28.07
CA GLN A 165 16.43 1.16 -28.26
C GLN A 165 16.33 2.66 -27.94
N GLU A 166 15.24 3.30 -28.35
CA GLU A 166 15.07 4.75 -28.22
C GLU A 166 14.44 5.18 -26.89
N TRP A 167 13.66 4.30 -26.25
CA TRP A 167 12.84 4.67 -25.09
C TRP A 167 13.07 3.81 -23.84
N PHE A 168 13.17 2.50 -23.97
CA PHE A 168 13.35 1.62 -22.80
C PHE A 168 14.75 1.75 -22.19
N TYR A 169 15.81 1.64 -23.01
CA TYR A 169 17.21 1.70 -22.54
C TYR A 169 17.73 3.13 -22.33
N LYS A 170 16.95 4.14 -22.71
CA LYS A 170 17.34 5.54 -22.61
C LYS A 170 17.44 5.96 -21.14
N ASN A 171 18.62 6.36 -20.68
CA ASN A 171 18.83 6.91 -19.34
C ASN A 171 18.36 8.37 -19.26
N ALA A 172 17.05 8.56 -19.26
CA ALA A 172 16.38 9.84 -19.13
C ALA A 172 14.99 9.63 -18.50
N PRO A 173 14.38 10.65 -17.89
CA PRO A 173 13.01 10.58 -17.38
C PRO A 173 12.01 10.12 -18.44
N ASN A 174 10.93 9.49 -18.00
CA ASN A 174 9.79 9.14 -18.84
C ASN A 174 9.25 10.37 -19.56
N SER A 175 8.91 10.20 -20.84
CA SER A 175 8.33 11.26 -21.67
C SER A 175 7.03 11.81 -21.10
N SER A 176 6.29 10.97 -20.35
CA SER A 176 5.08 11.34 -19.63
C SER A 176 5.16 10.89 -18.18
N LEU A 177 4.67 11.72 -17.27
CA LEU A 177 4.58 11.40 -15.86
C LEU A 177 3.31 10.58 -15.57
N LEU A 178 3.46 9.37 -15.05
CA LEU A 178 2.33 8.54 -14.62
C LEU A 178 1.97 8.87 -13.16
N VAL A 179 1.38 10.05 -12.95
CA VAL A 179 1.08 10.58 -11.62
C VAL A 179 0.23 9.58 -10.82
N GLY A 180 0.66 9.30 -9.59
CA GLY A 180 -0.04 8.41 -8.67
C GLY A 180 0.36 6.93 -8.77
N ALA A 181 1.22 6.55 -9.73
CA ALA A 181 1.79 5.21 -9.75
C ALA A 181 2.67 4.98 -8.51
N VAL A 182 2.56 3.80 -7.92
CA VAL A 182 3.32 3.39 -6.73
C VAL A 182 4.38 2.39 -7.18
N VAL A 183 5.64 2.62 -6.84
CA VAL A 183 6.75 1.69 -7.10
C VAL A 183 7.06 0.87 -5.84
N ASN A 184 7.82 -0.22 -5.97
CA ASN A 184 8.26 -1.05 -4.85
C ASN A 184 9.75 -0.86 -4.57
N LEU A 185 10.18 -1.37 -3.42
CA LEU A 185 11.56 -1.43 -2.96
C LEU A 185 11.93 -2.88 -2.64
N ASP A 186 13.22 -3.15 -2.49
CA ASP A 186 13.68 -4.43 -1.96
C ASP A 186 13.53 -4.52 -0.43
N GLU A 187 13.91 -5.66 0.14
CA GLU A 187 13.81 -5.90 1.60
C GLU A 187 14.75 -5.03 2.46
N ASN A 188 15.69 -4.32 1.83
CA ASN A 188 16.74 -3.52 2.44
C ASN A 188 16.55 -2.01 2.21
N ASP A 189 15.33 -1.58 1.82
CA ASP A 189 14.99 -0.19 1.50
C ASP A 189 15.72 0.38 0.27
N ASN A 190 16.22 -0.48 -0.62
CA ASN A 190 16.79 -0.05 -1.88
C ASN A 190 15.71 0.08 -2.95
N TYR A 191 15.86 1.13 -3.73
CA TYR A 191 15.09 1.40 -4.93
C TYR A 191 16.06 1.97 -5.97
N GLU A 192 15.98 1.45 -7.19
CA GLU A 192 16.72 1.98 -8.34
C GLU A 192 15.73 2.57 -9.34
N ASP A 193 15.88 3.84 -9.67
CA ASP A 193 15.01 4.51 -10.64
C ASP A 193 15.43 4.15 -12.07
N SER A 194 15.09 2.92 -12.48
CA SER A 194 15.47 2.31 -13.75
C SER A 194 14.28 1.60 -14.39
N ARG A 195 14.10 1.76 -15.72
CA ARG A 195 13.05 1.04 -16.46
C ARG A 195 13.28 -0.47 -16.51
N SER A 196 14.51 -0.91 -16.32
CA SER A 196 14.84 -2.34 -16.26
C SER A 196 14.46 -2.95 -14.91
N ASP A 197 14.22 -2.12 -13.89
CA ASP A 197 13.66 -2.57 -12.64
C ASP A 197 12.17 -2.88 -12.82
N LEU A 198 11.82 -4.15 -12.62
CA LEU A 198 10.45 -4.66 -12.74
C LEU A 198 9.66 -4.53 -11.43
N LEU A 199 10.24 -3.93 -10.37
CA LEU A 199 9.59 -3.66 -9.09
C LEU A 199 8.57 -2.52 -9.17
N VAL A 200 7.87 -2.38 -10.29
CA VAL A 200 6.81 -1.40 -10.56
C VAL A 200 5.46 -2.09 -10.60
#